data_AF-A0A447TXY9-F1
#
_entry.id   AF-A0A447TXY9-F1
#
_cell.length_a   1.000
_cell.length_b   1.000
_cell.length_c   1.000
_cell.angle_alpha   90.00
_cell.angle_beta   90.00
_cell.angle_gamma   90.00
#
_symmetry.space_group_name_H-M   'P 1'
#
loop_
_entity.id
_entity.type
_entity.pdbx_description
1 polymer ?
#
loop_
_entity_poly.entity_id
_entity_poly.type
_entity_poly.pdbx_seq_one_letter_code
_entity_poly.pdbx_strand_id
1 'polypeptide(L)'
;MFLLSLATLVVFIVMSVVDHNAAVTKTRLLLNPRDIDVRFEGGNSCNNWVSQESYAIGLGGLITDLLNTYSTFMVHDKTNYRVNEPSSSGKTLTIQFVNQRHYRAQQCFMSVVLIDNADGSTMLDKRYFVTNTNQLSIQDDLFNSLSFVLTQPWPNRMREQLALFRNAAKYRTDAFL
;
A
#
# COMPACT_ATOMS: atom_id res chain seq x y z
N MET A 1 23.76 -39.15 -17.24
CA MET A 1 23.06 -38.12 -18.04
C MET A 1 21.76 -37.68 -17.39
N PHE A 2 20.81 -38.58 -17.09
CA PHE A 2 19.52 -38.22 -16.45
C PHE A 2 19.65 -37.50 -15.08
N LEU A 3 20.54 -37.97 -14.21
CA LEU A 3 20.75 -37.35 -12.89
C LEU A 3 21.37 -35.94 -12.98
N LEU A 4 22.22 -35.70 -13.99
CA LEU A 4 22.82 -34.39 -14.23
C LEU A 4 21.78 -33.39 -14.73
N SER A 5 20.89 -33.80 -15.64
CA SER A 5 19.78 -32.95 -16.09
C SER A 5 18.74 -32.67 -15.00
N LEU A 6 18.51 -33.63 -14.09
CA LEU A 6 17.62 -33.43 -12.94
C LEU A 6 18.23 -32.41 -11.96
N ALA A 7 19.53 -32.52 -11.68
CA ALA A 7 20.22 -31.60 -10.79
C ALA A 7 20.22 -30.16 -11.33
N THR A 8 20.43 -29.96 -12.63
CA THR A 8 20.39 -28.61 -13.23
C THR A 8 18.99 -28.00 -13.17
N LEU A 9 17.94 -28.77 -13.43
CA LEU A 9 16.54 -28.31 -13.31
C LEU A 9 16.19 -27.85 -11.89
N VAL A 10 16.60 -28.62 -10.87
CA VAL A 10 16.36 -28.26 -9.46
C VAL A 10 17.08 -26.97 -9.10
N VAL A 11 18.32 -26.78 -9.56
CA VAL A 11 19.08 -25.55 -9.32
C VAL A 11 18.43 -24.34 -9.97
N PHE A 12 17.91 -24.45 -11.21
CA PHE A 12 17.19 -23.36 -11.86
C PHE A 12 15.89 -22.99 -11.12
N ILE A 13 15.14 -23.99 -10.65
CA ILE A 13 13.92 -23.75 -9.87
C ILE A 13 14.28 -23.05 -8.55
N VAL A 14 15.31 -23.50 -7.84
CA VAL A 14 15.75 -22.86 -6.59
C VAL A 14 16.19 -21.43 -6.85
N MET A 15 16.99 -21.17 -7.88
CA MET A 15 17.41 -19.80 -8.25
C MET A 15 16.22 -18.89 -8.59
N SER A 16 15.14 -19.43 -9.18
CA SER A 16 13.93 -18.66 -9.50
C SER A 16 13.04 -18.36 -8.28
N VAL A 17 13.20 -19.13 -7.18
CA VAL A 17 12.44 -18.96 -5.93
C VAL A 17 13.22 -18.17 -4.88
N VAL A 18 14.56 -18.13 -5.00
CA VAL A 18 15.40 -17.30 -4.13
C VAL A 18 15.19 -15.83 -4.50
N ASP A 19 14.43 -15.14 -3.64
CA ASP A 19 14.28 -13.68 -3.64
C ASP A 19 15.68 -13.02 -3.65
N HIS A 20 16.08 -12.52 -4.81
CA HIS A 20 17.24 -11.65 -4.91
C HIS A 20 16.85 -10.29 -4.35
N ASN A 21 16.95 -10.13 -3.03
CA ASN A 21 17.01 -8.79 -2.44
C ASN A 21 18.27 -8.13 -2.99
N ALA A 22 18.11 -7.22 -3.95
CA ALA A 22 19.21 -6.47 -4.52
C ALA A 22 20.01 -5.81 -3.38
N ALA A 23 21.33 -5.99 -3.39
CA ALA A 23 22.21 -5.37 -2.41
C ALA A 23 22.10 -3.85 -2.56
N VAL A 24 21.48 -3.20 -1.58
CA VAL A 24 21.29 -1.75 -1.53
C VAL A 24 22.67 -1.09 -1.40
N THR A 25 23.18 -0.52 -2.50
CA THR A 25 24.36 0.34 -2.49
C THR A 25 24.01 1.62 -1.75
N LYS A 26 24.56 1.79 -0.54
CA LYS A 26 24.43 3.00 0.27
C LYS A 26 25.24 4.15 -0.35
N THR A 27 24.77 4.68 -1.47
CA THR A 27 25.14 6.05 -1.86
C THR A 27 24.37 7.01 -0.95
N ARG A 28 24.98 8.15 -0.58
CA ARG A 28 24.26 9.19 0.17
C ARG A 28 23.22 9.83 -0.76
N LEU A 29 22.04 9.23 -0.79
CA LEU A 29 20.91 9.70 -1.57
C LEU A 29 20.24 10.83 -0.79
N LEU A 30 20.13 12.01 -1.40
CA LEU A 30 19.41 13.12 -0.80
C LEU A 30 17.92 12.78 -0.82
N LEU A 31 17.32 12.71 0.36
CA LEU A 31 15.89 12.45 0.51
C LEU A 31 15.08 13.70 0.17
N ASN A 32 14.05 13.54 -0.67
CA ASN A 32 13.11 14.58 -1.01
C ASN A 32 11.87 14.47 -0.11
N PRO A 33 11.62 15.42 0.82
CA PRO A 33 10.50 15.34 1.75
C PRO A 33 9.12 15.44 1.08
N ARG A 34 9.07 15.87 -0.19
CA ARG A 34 7.85 15.91 -1.02
C ARG A 34 7.67 14.69 -1.90
N ASP A 35 8.57 13.72 -1.82
CA ASP A 35 8.51 12.47 -2.55
C ASP A 35 8.05 11.34 -1.61
N ILE A 36 6.99 10.63 -2.01
CA ILE A 36 6.31 9.62 -1.19
C ILE A 36 6.23 8.31 -1.97
N ASP A 37 6.77 7.23 -1.40
CA ASP A 37 6.53 5.88 -1.92
C ASP A 37 5.30 5.28 -1.26
N VAL A 38 4.35 4.78 -2.05
CA VAL A 38 3.20 4.00 -1.55
C VAL A 38 3.47 2.53 -1.78
N ARG A 39 3.42 1.74 -0.72
CA ARG A 39 3.81 0.33 -0.75
C ARG A 39 2.71 -0.53 -0.17
N PHE A 40 2.57 -1.73 -0.73
CA PHE A 40 1.73 -2.77 -0.16
C PHE A 40 2.62 -3.93 0.28
N GLU A 41 2.48 -4.33 1.54
CA GLU A 41 3.17 -5.49 2.08
C GLU A 41 2.15 -6.57 2.43
N GLY A 42 2.18 -7.66 1.66
CA GLY A 42 1.40 -8.86 1.92
C GLY A 42 1.84 -9.45 3.26
N GLY A 43 0.98 -9.34 4.27
CA GLY A 43 1.28 -9.90 5.58
C GLY A 43 1.37 -11.42 5.52
N ASN A 44 2.57 -11.98 5.72
CA ASN A 44 2.87 -13.43 5.73
C ASN A 44 2.01 -14.28 6.71
N SER A 45 1.10 -13.67 7.47
CA SER A 45 0.36 -14.29 8.58
C SER A 45 -1.17 -14.21 8.46
N CYS A 46 -1.69 -13.72 7.32
CA CYS A 46 -3.12 -13.57 7.09
C CYS A 46 -3.61 -14.64 6.11
N ASN A 47 -4.80 -15.20 6.34
CA ASN A 47 -5.44 -16.13 5.39
C ASN A 47 -6.46 -15.41 4.48
N ASN A 48 -7.01 -14.27 4.94
CA ASN A 48 -8.04 -13.51 4.23
C ASN A 48 -7.51 -12.30 3.43
N TRP A 49 -6.20 -12.00 3.49
CA TRP A 49 -5.67 -10.79 2.84
C TRP A 49 -5.83 -10.83 1.33
N VAL A 50 -5.77 -12.01 0.69
CA VAL A 50 -5.99 -12.16 -0.76
C VAL A 50 -7.36 -11.61 -1.19
N SER A 51 -8.39 -11.74 -0.33
CA SER A 51 -9.72 -11.21 -0.61
C SER A 51 -9.84 -9.68 -0.44
N GLN A 52 -8.90 -9.06 0.28
CA GLN A 52 -8.89 -7.63 0.60
C GLN A 52 -7.71 -6.87 -0.05
N GLU A 53 -6.82 -7.59 -0.72
CA GLU A 53 -5.66 -7.06 -1.43
C GLU A 53 -6.07 -6.10 -2.53
N SER A 54 -7.09 -6.45 -3.32
CA SER A 54 -7.60 -5.59 -4.39
C SER A 54 -8.09 -4.24 -3.87
N TYR A 55 -8.70 -4.23 -2.69
CA TYR A 55 -9.09 -2.99 -2.01
C TYR A 55 -7.87 -2.19 -1.54
N ALA A 56 -6.88 -2.84 -0.91
CA ALA A 56 -5.66 -2.18 -0.45
C ALA A 56 -4.82 -1.59 -1.60
N ILE A 57 -4.65 -2.34 -2.69
CA ILE A 57 -3.96 -1.88 -3.91
C ILE A 57 -4.74 -0.73 -4.54
N GLY A 58 -6.06 -0.86 -4.71
CA GLY A 58 -6.90 0.20 -5.25
C GLY A 58 -6.87 1.48 -4.42
N LEU A 59 -6.81 1.34 -3.09
CA LEU A 59 -6.65 2.46 -2.17
C LEU A 59 -5.28 3.14 -2.33
N GLY A 60 -4.20 2.36 -2.49
CA GLY A 60 -2.86 2.87 -2.77
C GLY A 60 -2.77 3.65 -4.09
N GLY A 61 -3.36 3.11 -5.16
CA GLY A 61 -3.45 3.80 -6.44
C GLY A 61 -4.24 5.10 -6.35
N LEU A 62 -5.39 5.09 -5.66
CA LEU A 62 -6.19 6.29 -5.45
C LEU A 62 -5.44 7.38 -4.66
N ILE A 63 -4.71 7.01 -3.59
CA ILE A 63 -3.87 7.95 -2.84
C ILE A 63 -2.82 8.57 -3.74
N THR A 64 -2.17 7.76 -4.57
CA THR A 64 -1.14 8.19 -5.52
C THR A 64 -1.70 9.21 -6.50
N ASP A 65 -2.79 8.88 -7.19
CA ASP A 65 -3.42 9.76 -8.18
C ASP A 65 -3.86 11.08 -7.56
N LEU A 66 -4.47 11.03 -6.38
CA LEU A 66 -4.98 12.21 -5.70
C LEU A 66 -3.87 13.15 -5.24
N LEU A 67 -2.82 12.61 -4.62
CA LEU A 67 -1.69 13.42 -4.20
C LEU A 67 -0.95 14.01 -5.40
N ASN A 68 -0.70 13.24 -6.45
CA ASN A 68 -0.06 13.75 -7.67
C ASN A 68 -0.90 14.82 -8.38
N THR A 69 -2.23 14.69 -8.35
CA THR A 69 -3.13 15.61 -9.06
C THR A 69 -3.42 16.89 -8.27
N TYR A 70 -3.60 16.79 -6.96
CA TYR A 70 -4.15 17.86 -6.13
C TYR A 70 -3.18 18.43 -5.11
N SER A 71 -1.93 17.98 -5.12
CA SER A 71 -0.88 18.49 -4.24
C SER A 71 0.41 18.72 -5.01
N THR A 72 1.45 19.14 -4.29
CA THR A 72 2.81 19.24 -4.82
C THR A 72 3.69 18.04 -4.47
N PHE A 73 3.10 16.99 -3.88
CA PHE A 73 3.81 15.76 -3.61
C PHE A 73 3.99 14.98 -4.90
N MET A 74 5.17 14.39 -5.06
CA MET A 74 5.43 13.38 -6.07
C MET A 74 5.25 12.03 -5.39
N VAL A 75 4.31 11.23 -5.90
CA VAL A 75 3.95 9.95 -5.28
C VAL A 75 4.18 8.84 -6.27
N HIS A 76 4.94 7.84 -5.82
CA HIS A 76 5.25 6.64 -6.58
C HIS A 76 4.44 5.47 -6.04
N ASP A 77 3.51 4.97 -6.86
CA ASP A 77 2.81 3.73 -6.56
C ASP A 77 3.76 2.55 -6.77
N LYS A 78 4.17 1.94 -5.65
CA LYS A 78 4.98 0.73 -5.56
C LYS A 78 4.19 -0.41 -4.93
N THR A 79 2.85 -0.35 -4.94
CA THR A 79 2.00 -1.41 -4.36
C THR A 79 2.16 -2.74 -5.08
N ASN A 80 2.41 -2.74 -6.38
CA ASN A 80 2.71 -3.94 -7.19
C ASN A 80 4.22 -4.13 -7.45
N TYR A 81 5.08 -3.42 -6.71
CA TYR A 81 6.52 -3.47 -6.91
C TYR A 81 7.20 -4.24 -5.79
N ARG A 82 7.75 -5.42 -6.12
CA ARG A 82 8.33 -6.35 -5.15
C ARG A 82 9.80 -6.07 -4.82
N VAL A 83 10.47 -5.23 -5.61
CA VAL A 83 11.91 -4.99 -5.45
C VAL A 83 12.15 -3.81 -4.50
N ASN A 84 13.01 -4.03 -3.51
CA ASN A 84 13.48 -2.99 -2.59
C ASN A 84 14.67 -2.23 -3.19
N GLU A 85 14.38 -1.27 -4.05
CA GLU A 85 15.41 -0.38 -4.60
C GLU A 85 15.59 0.87 -3.72
N PRO A 86 16.81 1.40 -3.59
CA PRO A 86 17.04 2.67 -2.91
C PRO A 86 16.27 3.80 -3.62
N SER A 87 15.37 4.45 -2.89
CA SER A 87 14.55 5.56 -3.39
C SER A 87 14.92 6.87 -2.72
N SER A 88 14.83 7.99 -3.44
CA SER A 88 15.00 9.34 -2.88
C SER A 88 13.77 9.80 -2.10
N SER A 89 12.74 8.97 -2.00
CA SER A 89 11.48 9.28 -1.33
C SER A 89 11.72 9.58 0.14
N GLY A 90 11.45 10.82 0.55
CA GLY A 90 11.59 11.25 1.94
C GLY A 90 10.49 10.72 2.83
N LYS A 91 9.42 10.14 2.27
CA LYS A 91 8.35 9.49 3.04
C LYS A 91 7.97 8.16 2.43
N THR A 92 7.48 7.25 3.26
CA THR A 92 6.96 5.97 2.82
C THR A 92 5.63 5.67 3.49
N LEU A 93 4.61 5.45 2.69
CA LEU A 93 3.29 4.99 3.11
C LEU A 93 3.19 3.48 2.88
N THR A 94 3.12 2.70 3.94
CA THR A 94 2.98 1.25 3.88
C THR A 94 1.58 0.83 4.28
N ILE A 95 0.92 0.10 3.39
CA ILE A 95 -0.35 -0.57 3.63
C ILE A 95 -0.05 -2.05 3.82
N GLN A 96 -0.43 -2.61 4.97
CA GLN A 96 -0.14 -4.01 5.30
C GLN A 96 -1.29 -4.64 6.06
N PHE A 97 -1.46 -5.96 5.91
CA PHE A 97 -2.42 -6.72 6.71
C PHE A 97 -1.72 -7.39 7.88
N VAL A 98 -2.12 -7.03 9.10
CA VAL A 98 -1.50 -7.56 10.32
C VAL A 98 -2.51 -8.42 11.08
N ASN A 99 -2.02 -9.56 11.55
CA ASN A 99 -2.76 -10.46 12.42
C ASN A 99 -2.31 -10.20 13.87
N GLN A 100 -3.22 -9.78 14.75
CA GLN A 100 -2.94 -9.84 16.19
C GLN A 100 -3.00 -11.30 16.57
N ARG A 101 -1.86 -11.94 16.84
CA ARG A 101 -1.77 -13.39 17.12
C ARG A 101 -2.42 -13.80 18.46
N HIS A 102 -3.63 -13.34 18.79
CA HIS A 102 -4.32 -13.72 20.00
C HIS A 102 -5.13 -15.02 19.81
N TYR A 103 -5.68 -15.31 18.63
CA TYR A 103 -6.33 -16.60 18.31
C TYR A 103 -6.21 -16.99 16.82
N ARG A 104 -6.20 -18.30 16.50
CA ARG A 104 -5.92 -18.89 15.17
C ARG A 104 -6.87 -18.49 14.01
N ALA A 105 -7.95 -17.74 14.28
CA ALA A 105 -8.96 -17.35 13.29
C ALA A 105 -9.37 -15.86 13.37
N GLN A 106 -8.54 -14.99 13.98
CA GLN A 106 -8.86 -13.56 14.03
C GLN A 106 -8.73 -12.90 12.65
N GLN A 107 -9.70 -12.02 12.35
CA GLN A 107 -9.71 -11.19 11.16
C GLN A 107 -8.49 -10.27 11.18
N CYS A 108 -7.73 -10.26 10.09
CA CYS A 108 -6.63 -9.32 9.93
C CYS A 108 -7.18 -7.90 9.82
N PHE A 109 -6.49 -6.96 10.45
CA PHE A 109 -6.76 -5.55 10.25
C PHE A 109 -5.77 -4.99 9.23
N MET A 110 -6.24 -4.04 8.44
CA MET A 110 -5.41 -3.26 7.54
C MET A 110 -4.71 -2.18 8.36
N SER A 111 -3.39 -2.23 8.42
CA SER A 111 -2.54 -1.21 9.00
C SER A 111 -2.06 -0.27 7.89
N VAL A 112 -2.18 1.02 8.11
CA VAL A 112 -1.66 2.05 7.20
C VAL A 112 -0.71 2.94 7.98
N VAL A 113 0.56 2.92 7.60
CA VAL A 113 1.62 3.62 8.33
C VAL A 113 2.36 4.56 7.39
N LEU A 114 2.50 5.83 7.76
CA LEU A 114 3.32 6.81 7.07
C LEU A 114 4.57 7.09 7.91
N ILE A 115 5.74 6.90 7.33
CA ILE A 115 7.04 7.13 7.97
C ILE A 115 7.76 8.25 7.23
N ASP A 116 8.38 9.17 7.97
CA ASP A 116 9.36 10.11 7.41
C ASP A 116 10.73 9.43 7.42
N ASN A 117 11.32 9.25 6.25
CA ASN A 117 12.59 8.55 6.07
C ASN A 117 13.79 9.40 6.50
N ALA A 118 13.62 10.71 6.71
CA ALA A 118 14.70 11.58 7.15
C ALA A 118 15.05 11.36 8.63
N ASP A 119 14.06 11.12 9.48
CA ASP A 119 14.23 10.92 10.93
C ASP A 119 13.71 9.56 11.45
N GLY A 120 13.02 8.79 10.61
CA GLY A 120 12.39 7.52 10.97
C GLY A 120 11.12 7.66 11.79
N SER A 121 10.56 8.87 11.91
CA SER A 121 9.37 9.13 12.72
C SER A 121 8.11 8.60 12.04
N THR A 122 7.19 8.08 12.84
CA THR A 122 5.87 7.67 12.35
C THR A 122 4.93 8.88 12.35
N MET A 123 4.55 9.33 11.16
CA MET A 123 3.65 10.47 10.97
C MET A 123 2.17 10.06 11.03
N LEU A 124 1.86 8.83 10.62
CA LEU A 124 0.51 8.25 10.64
C LEU A 124 0.61 6.78 11.04
N ASP A 125 -0.20 6.32 11.98
CA ASP A 125 -0.46 4.89 12.25
C ASP A 125 -1.97 4.72 12.40
N LYS A 126 -2.58 4.06 11.42
CA LYS A 126 -4.02 3.76 11.40
C LYS A 126 -4.25 2.28 11.24
N ARG A 127 -5.28 1.78 11.92
CA ARG A 127 -5.65 0.36 11.94
C ARG A 127 -7.14 0.23 11.66
N TYR A 128 -7.48 -0.50 10.61
CA TYR A 128 -8.85 -0.63 10.13
C TYR A 128 -9.27 -2.10 10.03
N PHE A 129 -10.45 -2.40 10.57
CA PHE A 129 -11.11 -3.68 10.30
C PHE A 129 -11.90 -3.55 8.99
N VAL A 130 -11.35 -4.06 7.90
CA VAL A 130 -11.97 -3.94 6.57
C VAL A 130 -13.11 -4.93 6.43
N THR A 131 -14.28 -4.43 6.08
CA THR A 131 -15.51 -5.17 5.76
C THR A 131 -16.10 -4.62 4.46
N ASN A 132 -16.97 -5.37 3.78
CA ASN A 132 -17.54 -4.93 2.51
C ASN A 132 -18.41 -3.66 2.62
N THR A 133 -18.86 -3.30 3.82
CA THR A 133 -19.76 -2.16 4.04
C THR A 133 -19.04 -0.88 4.47
N ASN A 134 -17.79 -0.97 4.96
CA ASN A 134 -17.07 0.17 5.55
C ASN A 134 -15.88 0.66 4.72
N GLN A 135 -15.65 0.10 3.53
CA GLN A 135 -14.56 0.49 2.62
C GLN A 135 -14.54 1.99 2.31
N LEU A 136 -15.70 2.60 2.10
CA LEU A 136 -15.80 4.04 1.82
C LEU A 136 -15.52 4.88 3.07
N SER A 137 -16.02 4.49 4.24
CA SER A 137 -15.74 5.21 5.48
C SER A 137 -14.26 5.15 5.88
N ILE A 138 -13.59 4.02 5.61
CA ILE A 138 -12.14 3.87 5.84
C ILE A 138 -11.37 4.79 4.91
N GLN A 139 -11.76 4.83 3.63
CA GLN A 139 -11.16 5.73 2.64
C GLN A 139 -11.29 7.21 3.06
N ASP A 140 -12.47 7.63 3.51
CA ASP A 140 -12.70 9.01 3.98
C ASP A 140 -11.86 9.35 5.22
N ASP A 141 -11.82 8.48 6.24
CA ASP A 141 -10.98 8.69 7.43
C ASP A 141 -9.49 8.79 7.08
N LEU A 142 -9.03 7.91 6.18
CA LEU A 142 -7.64 7.89 5.75
C LEU A 142 -7.28 9.18 5.01
N PHE A 143 -8.11 9.66 4.09
CA PHE A 143 -7.83 10.91 3.38
C PHE A 143 -7.85 12.13 4.31
N ASN A 144 -8.78 12.18 5.26
CA ASN A 144 -8.78 13.26 6.25
C ASN A 144 -7.55 13.21 7.17
N SER A 145 -7.08 12.01 7.49
CA SER A 145 -5.87 11.84 8.30
C SER A 145 -4.61 12.22 7.51
N LEU A 146 -4.55 11.86 6.22
CA LEU A 146 -3.44 12.22 5.34
C LEU A 146 -3.37 13.74 5.09
N SER A 147 -4.51 14.41 4.87
CA SER A 147 -4.49 15.87 4.72
C SER A 147 -3.99 16.58 5.97
N PHE A 148 -4.39 16.08 7.15
CA PHE A 148 -3.92 16.63 8.42
C PHE A 148 -2.42 16.43 8.60
N VAL A 149 -1.94 15.20 8.44
CA VAL A 149 -0.54 14.83 8.67
C VAL A 149 0.41 15.46 7.63
N LEU A 150 0.00 15.50 6.36
CA LEU A 150 0.79 16.12 5.29
C LEU A 150 0.58 17.63 5.19
N THR A 151 -0.24 18.23 6.06
CA THR A 151 -0.62 19.65 6.04
C THR A 151 -1.14 20.11 4.67
N GLN A 152 -1.84 19.22 3.97
CA GLN A 152 -2.30 19.40 2.60
C GLN A 152 -3.84 19.36 2.56
N PRO A 153 -4.52 20.53 2.52
CA PRO A 153 -5.98 20.54 2.40
C PRO A 153 -6.41 20.03 1.02
N TRP A 154 -7.50 19.26 1.00
CA TRP A 154 -8.08 18.74 -0.24
C TRP A 154 -8.95 19.80 -0.93
N PRO A 155 -8.72 20.10 -2.22
CA PRO A 155 -9.53 21.06 -2.96
C PRO A 155 -10.94 20.53 -3.22
N ASN A 156 -11.91 21.43 -3.39
CA ASN A 156 -13.32 21.06 -3.59
C ASN A 156 -13.53 20.12 -4.80
N ARG A 157 -12.78 20.32 -5.89
CA ARG A 157 -12.83 19.45 -7.07
C ARG A 157 -12.53 17.99 -6.76
N MET A 158 -11.58 17.74 -5.86
CA MET A 158 -11.24 16.39 -5.42
C MET A 158 -12.39 15.75 -4.62
N ARG A 159 -13.03 16.53 -3.74
CA ARG A 159 -14.19 16.07 -2.96
C ARG A 159 -15.38 15.74 -3.86
N GLU A 160 -15.58 16.51 -4.93
CA GLU A 160 -16.59 16.23 -5.96
C GLU A 160 -16.28 14.93 -6.72
N GLN A 161 -15.02 14.69 -7.10
CA GLN A 161 -14.63 13.43 -7.74
C GLN A 161 -14.87 12.22 -6.82
N LEU A 162 -14.48 12.30 -5.55
CA LEU A 162 -14.78 11.25 -4.57
C LEU A 162 -16.29 11.02 -4.42
N ALA A 163 -17.09 12.10 -4.43
CA ALA A 163 -18.55 12.00 -4.38
C ALA A 163 -19.13 11.29 -5.63
N LEU A 164 -18.57 11.54 -6.81
CA LEU A 164 -18.96 10.83 -8.05
C LEU A 164 -18.66 9.33 -7.97
N PHE A 165 -17.47 8.95 -7.48
CA PHE A 165 -17.12 7.54 -7.27
C PHE A 165 -18.04 6.88 -6.23
N ARG A 166 -18.35 7.59 -5.14
CA ARG A 166 -19.30 7.12 -4.11
C ARG A 166 -20.68 6.85 -4.70
N ASN A 167 -21.18 7.76 -5.53
CA ASN A 167 -22.49 7.64 -6.15
C ASN A 167 -22.51 6.49 -7.18
N ALA A 168 -21.46 6.35 -7.99
CA ALA A 168 -21.33 5.25 -8.96
C ALA A 168 -21.30 3.87 -8.28
N ALA A 169 -20.63 3.76 -7.13
CA ALA A 169 -20.63 2.53 -6.33
C ALA A 169 -22.03 2.19 -5.79
N LYS A 170 -22.78 3.19 -5.34
CA LYS A 170 -24.17 3.05 -4.87
C LYS A 170 -25.12 2.55 -5.99
N TYR A 171 -25.03 3.11 -7.19
CA TYR A 171 -25.90 2.68 -8.29
C TYR A 171 -25.56 1.27 -8.81
N ARG A 172 -24.34 0.77 -8.57
CA ARG A 172 -23.94 -0.59 -8.92
C ARG A 172 -24.50 -1.64 -7.95
N THR A 173 -24.70 -1.29 -6.68
CA THR A 173 -25.33 -2.20 -5.70
C THR A 173 -26.84 -2.32 -5.90
N ASP A 174 -27.47 -1.26 -6.41
CA ASP A 174 -28.92 -1.22 -6.63
C ASP A 174 -29.35 -1.94 -7.94
N ALA A 175 -28.41 -2.24 -8.84
CA ALA A 175 -28.67 -2.94 -10.10
C ALA A 175 -28.68 -4.48 -9.99
N PHE A 176 -28.49 -5.04 -8.79
CA PHE A 176 -28.51 -6.47 -8.49
C PHE A 176 -29.66 -6.88 -7.55
N LEU A 177 -30.67 -6.02 -7.38
CA LEU A 177 -31.94 -6.32 -6.71
C LEU A 177 -33.09 -6.35 -7.72
#